data_AF-A0A6M2D7T9-F1
#
_entry.id   AF-A0A6M2D7T9-F1
#
_cell.length_a   1.000
_cell.length_b   1.000
_cell.length_c   1.000
_cell.angle_alpha   90.00
_cell.angle_beta   90.00
_cell.angle_gamma   90.00
#
_symmetry.space_group_name_H-M   'P 1'
#
loop_
_entity.id
_entity.type
_entity.pdbx_description
1 polymer ?
#
loop_
_entity_poly.entity_id
_entity_poly.type
_entity_poly.pdbx_seq_one_letter_code
_entity_poly.pdbx_strand_id
1 'polypeptide(L)'
;KIMLRSECCNSIGQAWGSPCQLCTTETDPHKCPRGQASVDGITCTDINECELYPGICQGGGLCVNTPGSYQCNCPPGLTLDSAGTRCVDLREEVCYASFKDGRCSAGMYGLFSRAFCCCTLGKAWGHACEPCPRPGTEAHRELCPKGPGYTVTTVGSYTEANECLLFPGLCQNGRCQNTIGGFHCDCGKGFAIDQDGINCTDIDECSITHGICPNGRCKNTPGSFLCECDDGFE
;
A
#
# COMPACT_ATOMS: atom_id res chain seq x y z
N LYS A 1 22.55 5.03 23.07
CA LYS A 1 22.85 6.22 23.90
C LYS A 1 21.67 6.44 24.84
N ILE A 2 21.90 6.83 26.10
CA ILE A 2 20.82 7.21 27.03
C ILE A 2 20.49 8.67 26.73
N MET A 3 19.22 8.95 26.42
CA MET A 3 18.72 10.29 26.14
C MET A 3 18.69 11.13 27.42
N LEU A 4 19.02 12.41 27.31
CA LEU A 4 19.00 13.35 28.43
C LEU A 4 17.65 14.08 28.50
N ARG A 5 17.29 14.54 29.71
CA ARG A 5 16.10 15.37 29.92
C ARG A 5 16.12 16.62 29.04
N SER A 6 17.26 17.31 28.97
CA SER A 6 17.45 18.51 28.17
C SER A 6 17.33 18.23 26.66
N GLU A 7 17.84 17.09 26.19
CA GLU A 7 17.67 16.65 24.80
C GLU A 7 16.18 16.39 24.49
N CYS A 8 15.43 15.80 25.42
CA CYS A 8 13.98 15.56 25.28
C CYS A 8 13.17 16.86 25.26
N CYS A 9 13.26 17.62 26.35
CA CYS A 9 12.39 18.75 26.62
C CYS A 9 12.71 19.96 25.73
N ASN A 10 13.90 20.02 25.14
CA ASN A 10 14.28 21.10 24.25
C ASN A 10 14.16 20.75 22.75
N SER A 11 13.64 19.56 22.42
CA SER A 11 13.38 19.12 21.03
C SER A 11 11.88 18.89 20.77
N ILE A 12 11.47 17.65 20.46
CA ILE A 12 10.08 17.25 20.20
C ILE A 12 9.39 16.61 21.41
N GLY A 13 10.14 16.31 22.47
CA GLY A 13 9.62 15.63 23.66
C GLY A 13 8.65 16.50 24.46
N GLN A 14 7.49 15.94 24.80
CA GLN A 14 6.48 16.63 25.61
C GLN A 14 6.63 16.37 27.11
N ALA A 15 7.29 15.27 27.49
CA ALA A 15 7.50 14.88 28.87
C ALA A 15 8.72 13.96 29.01
N TRP A 16 9.25 13.84 30.23
CA TRP A 16 10.46 13.07 30.52
C TRP A 16 10.39 12.33 31.87
N GLY A 17 11.01 11.15 31.93
CA GLY A 17 11.26 10.40 33.16
C GLY A 17 10.14 9.45 33.61
N SER A 18 10.35 8.84 34.77
CA SER A 18 9.36 8.02 35.49
C SER A 18 9.40 8.41 36.98
N PRO A 19 8.35 9.04 37.55
CA PRO A 19 7.08 9.40 36.90
C PRO A 19 7.27 10.44 35.78
N CYS A 20 6.38 10.38 34.78
CA CYS A 20 6.43 11.23 33.61
C CYS A 20 6.15 12.68 33.98
N GLN A 21 7.13 13.57 33.79
CA GLN A 21 7.00 15.01 34.06
C GLN A 21 6.93 15.78 32.76
N LEU A 22 5.93 16.67 32.62
CA LEU A 22 5.79 17.52 31.44
C LEU A 22 6.99 18.46 31.30
N CYS A 23 7.43 18.65 30.05
CA CYS A 23 8.42 19.63 29.66
C CYS A 23 7.72 20.98 29.49
N THR A 24 7.73 21.81 30.52
CA THR A 24 7.22 23.19 30.46
C THR A 24 8.35 24.16 30.79
N THR A 25 8.19 25.43 30.43
CA THR A 25 9.18 26.47 30.80
C THR A 25 9.34 26.62 32.32
N GLU A 26 8.35 26.19 33.10
CA GLU A 26 8.39 26.22 34.56
C GLU A 26 9.17 25.03 35.14
N THR A 27 9.02 23.84 34.56
CA THR A 27 9.67 22.61 35.02
C THR A 27 11.02 22.36 34.36
N ASP A 28 11.30 23.02 33.23
CA ASP A 28 12.55 22.94 32.48
C ASP A 28 12.85 24.30 31.81
N PRO A 29 13.48 25.23 32.55
CA PRO A 29 13.90 26.51 31.98
C PRO A 29 14.94 26.27 30.90
N HIS A 30 14.59 26.55 29.64
CA HIS A 30 15.47 26.36 28.50
C HIS A 30 16.77 27.16 28.65
N LYS A 31 17.86 26.48 29.03
CA LYS A 31 19.21 27.07 29.10
C LYS A 31 19.81 27.34 27.72
N CYS A 32 19.33 26.61 26.73
CA CYS A 32 19.75 26.72 25.34
C CYS A 32 18.53 27.03 24.45
N PRO A 33 18.73 27.62 23.26
CA PRO A 33 17.68 27.72 22.25
C PRO A 33 17.06 26.34 21.96
N ARG A 34 15.81 26.34 21.51
CA ARG A 34 15.13 25.11 21.08
C ARG A 34 15.95 24.40 20.00
N GLY A 35 16.02 23.08 20.07
CA GLY A 35 16.86 22.24 19.20
C GLY A 35 18.31 22.10 19.65
N GLN A 36 18.69 22.69 20.80
CA GLN A 36 20.03 22.55 21.37
C GLN A 36 19.98 22.07 22.82
N ALA A 37 20.94 21.26 23.21
CA ALA A 37 21.10 20.78 24.58
C ALA A 37 22.52 21.09 25.06
N SER A 38 22.65 21.40 26.35
CA SER A 38 23.95 21.57 26.99
C SER A 38 24.31 20.33 27.79
N VAL A 39 25.53 19.84 27.57
CA VAL A 39 26.10 18.66 28.25
C VAL A 39 26.88 19.05 29.51
N ASP A 40 27.39 20.28 29.56
CA ASP A 40 28.25 20.85 30.62
C ASP A 40 27.59 22.03 31.37
N GLY A 41 26.37 22.41 30.96
CA GLY A 41 25.60 23.52 31.53
C GLY A 41 25.99 24.92 31.00
N ILE A 42 26.92 25.01 30.06
CA ILE A 42 27.46 26.28 29.53
C ILE A 42 27.43 26.29 28.00
N THR A 43 27.85 25.19 27.36
CA THR A 43 27.95 25.09 25.91
C THR A 43 26.68 24.46 25.36
N CYS A 44 26.00 25.14 24.43
CA CYS A 44 24.85 24.60 23.72
C CYS A 44 25.30 23.89 22.46
N THR A 45 25.03 22.59 22.38
CA THR A 45 25.28 21.77 21.21
C THR A 45 23.97 21.38 20.55
N ASP A 46 23.99 21.30 19.24
CA ASP A 46 22.87 20.86 18.43
C ASP A 46 22.37 19.48 18.84
N ILE A 47 21.05 19.33 18.96
CA ILE A 47 20.43 18.03 19.22
C ILE A 47 20.23 17.36 17.87
N ASN A 48 20.90 16.24 17.65
CA ASN A 48 20.64 15.44 16.45
C ASN A 48 19.35 14.62 16.64
N GLU A 49 18.20 15.15 16.20
CA GLU A 49 16.92 14.47 16.36
C GLU A 49 16.85 13.15 15.56
N CYS A 50 17.62 13.02 14.47
CA CYS A 50 17.67 11.80 13.68
C CYS A 50 18.30 10.62 14.43
N GLU A 51 19.26 10.89 15.32
CA GLU A 51 19.84 9.88 16.21
C GLU A 51 18.99 9.65 17.46
N LEU A 52 18.32 10.70 17.95
CA LEU A 52 17.55 10.64 19.19
C LEU A 52 16.20 9.94 18.99
N TYR A 53 15.58 10.10 17.82
CA TYR A 53 14.27 9.57 17.48
C TYR A 53 14.33 8.78 16.17
N PRO A 54 14.77 7.51 16.21
CA PRO A 54 14.71 6.63 15.06
C PRO A 54 13.27 6.54 14.52
N GLY A 55 13.09 6.85 13.23
CA GLY A 55 11.77 6.86 12.58
C GLY A 55 10.97 8.17 12.73
N ILE A 56 11.60 9.28 13.14
CA ILE A 56 10.95 10.60 13.22
C ILE A 56 10.36 11.05 11.87
N CYS A 57 11.00 10.67 10.76
CA CYS A 57 10.49 10.87 9.41
C CYS A 57 9.69 9.64 8.96
N GLN A 58 8.38 9.78 8.86
CA GLN A 58 7.46 8.71 8.46
C GLN A 58 7.28 8.68 6.93
N GLY A 59 6.88 7.52 6.40
CA GLY A 59 6.63 7.36 4.96
C GLY A 59 7.89 7.26 4.10
N GLY A 60 8.96 6.65 4.64
CA GLY A 60 10.23 6.45 3.94
C GLY A 60 11.09 7.71 3.80
N GLY A 61 10.78 8.79 4.54
CA GLY A 61 11.58 10.02 4.56
C GLY A 61 12.96 9.82 5.21
N LEU A 62 13.99 10.41 4.61
CA LEU A 62 15.32 10.45 5.19
C LEU A 62 15.45 11.65 6.13
N CYS A 63 15.74 11.39 7.40
CA CYS A 63 16.02 12.45 8.37
C CYS A 63 17.41 13.07 8.11
N VAL A 64 17.45 14.40 8.04
CA VAL A 64 18.68 15.18 7.94
C VAL A 64 18.72 16.16 9.09
N ASN A 65 19.75 16.03 9.95
CA ASN A 65 19.96 16.95 11.05
C ASN A 65 20.41 18.32 10.55
N THR A 66 19.90 19.39 11.16
CA THR A 66 20.21 20.78 10.81
C THR A 66 20.46 21.60 12.08
N PRO A 67 21.22 22.71 12.02
CA PRO A 67 21.43 23.51 13.23
C PRO A 67 20.12 24.03 13.83
N GLY A 68 19.78 23.56 15.02
CA GLY A 68 18.58 23.87 15.80
C GLY A 68 17.33 23.07 15.45
N SER A 69 17.40 22.11 14.51
CA SER A 69 16.25 21.29 14.12
C SER A 69 16.62 20.11 13.22
N TYR A 70 15.63 19.47 12.61
CA TYR A 70 15.82 18.48 11.56
C TYR A 70 14.87 18.75 10.41
N GLN A 71 15.17 18.17 9.25
CA GLN A 71 14.26 18.14 8.12
C GLN A 71 14.12 16.71 7.59
N CYS A 72 12.92 16.38 7.13
CA CYS A 72 12.63 15.11 6.50
C CYS A 72 12.65 15.27 4.98
N ASN A 73 13.59 14.62 4.31
CA ASN A 73 13.67 14.61 2.85
C ASN A 73 12.87 13.43 2.31
N CYS A 74 11.83 13.72 1.52
CA CYS A 74 11.00 12.68 0.95
C CYS A 74 11.64 12.00 -0.27
N PRO A 75 11.37 10.70 -0.48
CA PRO A 75 11.68 10.03 -1.74
C PRO A 75 11.02 10.75 -2.93
N PRO A 76 11.53 10.57 -4.16
CA PRO A 76 10.93 11.13 -5.37
C PRO A 76 9.43 10.79 -5.47
N GLY A 77 8.61 11.79 -5.77
CA GLY A 77 7.16 11.64 -5.93
C GLY A 77 6.34 11.81 -4.65
N LEU A 78 6.97 11.91 -3.47
CA LEU A 78 6.30 12.19 -2.21
C LEU A 78 6.59 13.63 -1.76
N THR A 79 5.64 14.23 -1.06
CA THR A 79 5.75 15.55 -0.45
C THR A 79 5.55 15.48 1.05
N LEU A 80 6.11 16.43 1.79
CA LEU A 80 5.86 16.52 3.23
C LEU A 80 4.41 16.90 3.55
N ASP A 81 3.90 16.34 4.63
CA ASP A 81 2.64 16.74 5.25
C ASP A 81 2.74 18.12 5.91
N SER A 82 1.63 18.64 6.42
CA SER A 82 1.60 19.96 7.08
C SER A 82 2.46 20.04 8.35
N ALA A 83 2.76 18.90 8.98
CA ALA A 83 3.62 18.83 10.15
C ALA A 83 5.11 18.75 9.79
N GLY A 84 5.46 18.47 8.53
CA GLY A 84 6.84 18.35 8.06
C GLY A 84 7.54 17.06 8.47
N THR A 85 6.81 16.05 8.95
CA THR A 85 7.38 14.81 9.50
C THR A 85 6.94 13.55 8.77
N ARG A 86 5.96 13.65 7.86
CA ARG A 86 5.47 12.49 7.10
C ARG A 86 5.51 12.77 5.61
N CYS A 87 6.13 11.86 4.87
CA CYS A 87 6.08 11.86 3.42
C CYS A 87 4.77 11.22 2.94
N VAL A 88 4.01 11.98 2.16
CA VAL A 88 2.72 11.57 1.59
C VAL A 88 2.77 11.66 0.07
N ASP A 89 2.21 10.66 -0.60
CA ASP A 89 2.04 10.68 -2.05
C ASP A 89 0.69 11.33 -2.38
N LEU A 90 0.72 12.55 -2.91
CA LEU A 90 -0.47 13.31 -3.31
C LEU A 90 -0.85 13.09 -4.78
N ARG A 91 -0.06 12.30 -5.52
CA ARG A 91 -0.30 12.08 -6.94
C ARG A 91 -1.50 11.15 -7.11
N GLU A 92 -2.36 11.49 -8.08
CA GLU A 92 -3.42 10.61 -8.56
C GLU A 92 -3.13 10.23 -10.00
N GLU A 93 -2.84 8.96 -10.23
CA GLU A 93 -2.45 8.45 -11.55
C GLU A 93 -3.12 7.11 -11.86
N VAL A 94 -2.88 6.58 -13.06
CA VAL A 94 -3.50 5.33 -13.52
C VAL A 94 -3.00 4.14 -12.69
N CYS A 95 -3.94 3.33 -12.21
CA CYS A 95 -3.66 2.05 -11.57
C CYS A 95 -3.72 0.91 -12.60
N TYR A 96 -2.84 -0.08 -12.50
CA TYR A 96 -2.76 -1.19 -13.44
C TYR A 96 -2.99 -2.53 -12.74
N ALA A 97 -3.93 -3.32 -13.26
CA ALA A 97 -4.24 -4.65 -12.73
C ALA A 97 -3.16 -5.69 -13.07
N SER A 98 -2.23 -5.37 -13.97
CA SER A 98 -1.16 -6.30 -14.37
C SER A 98 0.17 -5.58 -14.55
N PHE A 99 1.23 -6.23 -14.07
CA PHE A 99 2.61 -5.78 -14.21
C PHE A 99 3.52 -6.97 -14.49
N LYS A 100 4.21 -6.95 -15.63
CA LYS A 100 5.14 -8.00 -16.02
C LYS A 100 6.32 -7.40 -16.79
N ASP A 101 7.53 -7.81 -16.44
CA ASP A 101 8.78 -7.41 -17.13
C ASP A 101 8.93 -5.89 -17.29
N GLY A 102 8.56 -5.11 -16.27
CA GLY A 102 8.64 -3.64 -16.29
C GLY A 102 7.52 -2.95 -17.08
N ARG A 103 6.53 -3.70 -17.57
CA ARG A 103 5.43 -3.18 -18.37
C ARG A 103 4.10 -3.29 -17.63
N CYS A 104 3.36 -2.19 -17.65
CA CYS A 104 2.01 -2.09 -17.12
C CYS A 104 0.98 -2.38 -18.20
N SER A 105 -0.06 -3.13 -17.85
CA SER A 105 -1.21 -3.42 -18.72
C SER A 105 -2.49 -3.50 -17.89
N ALA A 106 -3.64 -3.52 -18.57
CA ALA A 106 -4.95 -3.49 -17.92
C ALA A 106 -5.09 -2.28 -16.96
N GLY A 107 -4.93 -1.08 -17.53
CA GLY A 107 -5.14 0.17 -16.82
C GLY A 107 -6.61 0.30 -16.39
N MET A 108 -6.81 0.60 -15.12
CA MET A 108 -8.13 0.81 -14.53
C MET A 108 -8.64 2.21 -14.90
N TYR A 109 -9.96 2.37 -15.00
CA TYR A 109 -10.57 3.65 -15.34
C TYR A 109 -10.53 4.59 -14.13
N GLY A 110 -9.94 5.78 -14.31
CA GLY A 110 -9.81 6.80 -13.27
C GLY A 110 -8.35 7.04 -12.86
N LEU A 111 -8.17 7.99 -11.94
CA LEU A 111 -6.88 8.30 -11.33
C LEU A 111 -6.99 8.01 -9.84
N PHE A 112 -5.98 7.35 -9.30
CA PHE A 112 -5.98 6.85 -7.93
C PHE A 112 -4.65 7.20 -7.27
N SER A 113 -4.64 7.32 -5.95
CA SER A 113 -3.36 7.42 -5.23
C SER A 113 -2.60 6.09 -5.28
N ARG A 114 -1.28 6.15 -5.15
CA ARG A 114 -0.44 4.95 -5.09
C ARG A 114 -0.87 4.00 -3.97
N ALA A 115 -1.21 4.56 -2.80
CA ALA A 115 -1.73 3.79 -1.67
C ALA A 115 -3.06 3.11 -2.03
N PHE A 116 -4.00 3.83 -2.63
CA PHE A 116 -5.27 3.25 -3.06
C PHE A 116 -5.05 2.09 -4.05
N CYS A 117 -4.22 2.32 -5.08
CA CYS A 117 -3.94 1.31 -6.10
C CYS A 117 -3.28 0.06 -5.50
N CYS A 118 -2.15 0.23 -4.80
CA CYS A 118 -1.35 -0.90 -4.34
C CYS A 118 -1.91 -1.62 -3.11
N CYS A 119 -2.76 -0.98 -2.31
CA CYS A 119 -3.42 -1.61 -1.18
C CYS A 119 -4.75 -2.29 -1.56
N THR A 120 -5.22 -2.14 -2.79
CA THR A 120 -6.41 -2.82 -3.31
C THR A 120 -5.99 -3.90 -4.31
N LEU A 121 -6.19 -3.68 -5.61
CA LEU A 121 -5.96 -4.69 -6.66
C LEU A 121 -4.80 -4.36 -7.61
N GLY A 122 -4.23 -3.17 -7.47
CA GLY A 122 -3.14 -2.71 -8.32
C GLY A 122 -1.89 -3.56 -8.20
N LYS A 123 -1.30 -3.90 -9.35
CA LYS A 123 0.02 -4.52 -9.45
C LYS A 123 1.10 -3.50 -9.79
N ALA A 124 0.72 -2.39 -10.44
CA ALA A 124 1.57 -1.25 -10.68
C ALA A 124 0.74 0.04 -10.78
N TRP A 125 1.43 1.16 -10.66
CA TRP A 125 0.80 2.47 -10.54
C TRP A 125 1.62 3.55 -11.23
N GLY A 126 0.91 4.51 -11.84
CA GLY A 126 1.49 5.74 -12.36
C GLY A 126 1.98 5.68 -13.80
N HIS A 127 2.22 6.85 -14.39
CA HIS A 127 2.75 7.03 -15.73
C HIS A 127 4.14 6.39 -15.89
N ALA A 128 4.94 6.41 -14.82
CA ALA A 128 6.25 5.77 -14.74
C ALA A 128 6.17 4.24 -14.56
N CYS A 129 4.97 3.67 -14.44
CA CYS A 129 4.74 2.22 -14.28
C CYS A 129 5.51 1.63 -13.09
N GLU A 130 5.32 2.23 -11.91
CA GLU A 130 6.00 1.81 -10.69
C GLU A 130 5.33 0.54 -10.14
N PRO A 131 6.08 -0.55 -9.87
CA PRO A 131 5.49 -1.77 -9.31
C PRO A 131 5.00 -1.55 -7.88
N CYS A 132 3.86 -2.14 -7.57
CA CYS A 132 3.36 -2.15 -6.20
C CYS A 132 4.26 -3.04 -5.30
N PRO A 133 4.48 -2.64 -4.03
CA PRO A 133 5.25 -3.44 -3.11
C PRO A 133 4.56 -4.79 -2.86
N ARG A 134 5.35 -5.88 -2.75
CA ARG A 134 4.78 -7.22 -2.57
C ARG A 134 4.13 -7.35 -1.18
N PRO A 135 2.95 -7.97 -1.07
CA PRO A 135 2.33 -8.27 0.22
C PRO A 135 3.29 -8.99 1.17
N GLY A 136 3.32 -8.57 2.44
CA GLY A 136 4.20 -9.11 3.48
C GLY A 136 5.58 -8.46 3.58
N THR A 137 5.98 -7.63 2.61
CA THR A 137 7.21 -6.82 2.71
C THR A 137 7.01 -5.60 3.60
N GLU A 138 8.10 -5.04 4.13
CA GLU A 138 8.03 -3.82 4.95
C GLU A 138 7.47 -2.64 4.16
N ALA A 139 7.90 -2.47 2.90
CA ALA A 139 7.37 -1.45 2.01
C ALA A 139 5.85 -1.54 1.81
N HIS A 140 5.28 -2.75 1.81
CA HIS A 140 3.82 -2.93 1.74
C HIS A 140 3.16 -2.59 3.08
N ARG A 141 3.77 -2.91 4.22
CA ARG A 141 3.22 -2.57 5.54
C ARG A 141 3.21 -1.07 5.80
N GLU A 142 4.23 -0.36 5.32
CA GLU A 142 4.30 1.09 5.40
C GLU A 142 3.24 1.76 4.52
N LEU A 143 3.06 1.26 3.29
CA LEU A 143 2.06 1.80 2.36
C LEU A 143 0.62 1.42 2.77
N CYS A 144 0.43 0.20 3.29
CA CYS A 144 -0.86 -0.40 3.62
C CYS A 144 -0.89 -0.84 5.09
N PRO A 145 -0.94 0.10 6.06
CA PRO A 145 -0.80 -0.19 7.49
C PRO A 145 -1.98 -0.99 8.08
N LYS A 146 -3.15 -0.99 7.41
CA LYS A 146 -4.30 -1.84 7.76
C LYS A 146 -4.36 -3.16 6.98
N GLY A 147 -3.37 -3.42 6.11
CA GLY A 147 -3.40 -4.54 5.18
C GLY A 147 -4.13 -4.22 3.89
N PRO A 148 -4.34 -5.24 3.02
CA PRO A 148 -5.05 -5.10 1.76
C PRO A 148 -6.54 -4.80 1.95
N GLY A 149 -7.16 -4.20 0.95
CA GLY A 149 -8.59 -3.85 0.91
C GLY A 149 -8.99 -2.63 1.74
N TYR A 150 -8.01 -1.89 2.30
CA TYR A 150 -8.25 -0.65 3.03
C TYR A 150 -7.58 0.54 2.36
N THR A 151 -8.31 1.65 2.28
CA THR A 151 -7.87 2.90 1.65
C THR A 151 -7.84 4.03 2.66
N VAL A 152 -6.91 4.96 2.47
CA VAL A 152 -6.78 6.14 3.31
C VAL A 152 -7.66 7.25 2.73
N THR A 153 -8.68 7.69 3.49
CA THR A 153 -9.56 8.81 3.08
C THR A 153 -9.11 10.13 3.68
N THR A 154 -8.63 10.11 4.92
CA THR A 154 -7.99 11.25 5.60
C THR A 154 -6.84 10.74 6.46
N VAL A 155 -5.94 11.63 6.90
CA VAL A 155 -4.80 11.25 7.74
C VAL A 155 -5.27 10.46 8.97
N GLY A 156 -4.95 9.16 9.00
CA GLY A 156 -5.33 8.26 10.09
C GLY A 156 -6.73 7.62 9.97
N SER A 157 -7.53 7.96 8.96
CA SER A 157 -8.83 7.33 8.68
C SER A 157 -8.74 6.34 7.53
N TYR A 158 -9.18 5.11 7.79
CA TYR A 158 -9.16 4.01 6.84
C TYR A 158 -10.58 3.55 6.54
N THR A 159 -10.91 3.43 5.27
CA THR A 159 -12.19 2.87 4.79
C THR A 159 -11.92 1.61 4.01
N GLU A 160 -12.76 0.60 4.22
CA GLU A 160 -12.75 -0.58 3.36
C GLU A 160 -13.09 -0.17 1.93
N ALA A 161 -12.31 -0.68 0.99
CA ALA A 161 -12.51 -0.47 -0.42
C ALA A 161 -13.52 -1.49 -0.93
N ASN A 162 -14.55 -1.02 -1.63
CA ASN A 162 -15.46 -1.93 -2.33
C ASN A 162 -14.97 -2.15 -3.76
N GLU A 163 -14.20 -3.20 -3.99
CA GLU A 163 -13.59 -3.46 -5.29
C GLU A 163 -14.64 -3.64 -6.39
N CYS A 164 -15.81 -4.20 -6.07
CA CYS A 164 -16.90 -4.40 -7.03
C CYS A 164 -17.47 -3.09 -7.57
N LEU A 165 -17.46 -2.02 -6.76
CA LEU A 165 -17.90 -0.69 -7.19
C LEU A 165 -16.78 0.10 -7.87
N LEU A 166 -15.55 -0.08 -7.39
CA LEU A 166 -14.38 0.64 -7.86
C LEU A 166 -13.88 0.13 -9.21
N PHE A 167 -14.10 -1.16 -9.49
CA PHE A 167 -13.55 -1.84 -10.65
C PHE A 167 -14.65 -2.64 -11.39
N PRO A 168 -15.46 -1.98 -12.23
CA PRO A 168 -16.59 -2.61 -12.93
C PRO A 168 -16.18 -3.68 -13.96
N GLY A 169 -14.88 -3.87 -14.21
CA GLY A 169 -14.33 -4.93 -15.07
C GLY A 169 -13.87 -6.19 -14.32
N LEU A 170 -14.08 -6.28 -13.01
CA LEU A 170 -13.77 -7.48 -12.22
C LEU A 170 -14.77 -8.60 -12.44
N CYS A 171 -14.34 -9.82 -12.15
CA CYS A 171 -15.16 -11.02 -12.24
C CYS A 171 -15.80 -11.19 -13.63
N GLN A 172 -15.01 -11.01 -14.69
CA GLN A 172 -15.50 -11.28 -16.04
C GLN A 172 -16.07 -12.71 -16.10
N ASN A 173 -17.28 -12.89 -16.64
CA ASN A 173 -18.06 -14.14 -16.63
C ASN A 173 -18.55 -14.62 -15.24
N GLY A 174 -18.63 -13.72 -14.26
CA GLY A 174 -19.13 -14.01 -12.92
C GLY A 174 -19.81 -12.82 -12.25
N ARG A 175 -20.12 -12.98 -10.97
CA ARG A 175 -20.66 -11.92 -10.10
C ARG A 175 -19.64 -11.56 -9.02
N CYS A 176 -19.36 -10.27 -8.90
CA CYS A 176 -18.50 -9.75 -7.83
C CYS A 176 -19.26 -9.66 -6.50
N GLN A 177 -18.64 -10.14 -5.42
CA GLN A 177 -19.07 -9.99 -4.05
C GLN A 177 -17.99 -9.28 -3.23
N ASN A 178 -18.34 -8.16 -2.60
CA ASN A 178 -17.43 -7.43 -1.73
C ASN A 178 -17.27 -8.13 -0.37
N THR A 179 -16.06 -8.16 0.18
CA THR A 179 -15.75 -8.79 1.46
C THR A 179 -14.80 -7.94 2.29
N ILE A 180 -14.72 -8.14 3.60
CA ILE A 180 -13.83 -7.34 4.44
C ILE A 180 -12.36 -7.61 4.04
N GLY A 181 -11.69 -6.57 3.52
CA GLY A 181 -10.30 -6.64 3.10
C GLY A 181 -10.08 -7.19 1.67
N GLY A 182 -11.14 -7.31 0.86
CA GLY A 182 -11.03 -7.74 -0.54
C GLY A 182 -12.38 -8.11 -1.18
N PHE A 183 -12.36 -8.98 -2.17
CA PHE A 183 -13.57 -9.41 -2.87
C PHE A 183 -13.50 -10.88 -3.29
N HIS A 184 -14.64 -11.42 -3.70
CA HIS A 184 -14.77 -12.76 -4.26
C HIS A 184 -15.57 -12.72 -5.57
N CYS A 185 -15.18 -13.55 -6.53
CA CYS A 185 -15.94 -13.74 -7.76
C CYS A 185 -16.71 -15.06 -7.72
N ASP A 186 -18.04 -14.98 -7.75
CA ASP A 186 -18.87 -16.14 -8.02
C ASP A 186 -18.91 -16.38 -9.53
N CYS A 187 -18.13 -17.35 -10.00
CA CYS A 187 -18.05 -17.68 -11.41
C CYS A 187 -19.35 -18.32 -11.92
N GLY A 188 -19.74 -17.96 -13.13
CA GLY A 188 -20.82 -18.63 -13.83
C GLY A 188 -20.52 -20.11 -14.06
N LYS A 189 -21.55 -20.91 -14.35
CA LYS A 189 -21.39 -22.33 -14.70
C LYS A 189 -20.45 -22.45 -15.91
N GLY A 190 -19.49 -23.38 -15.83
CA GLY A 190 -18.47 -23.58 -16.88
C GLY A 190 -17.25 -22.68 -16.76
N PHE A 191 -17.17 -21.83 -15.72
CA PHE A 191 -16.03 -20.98 -15.44
C PHE A 191 -15.46 -21.25 -14.05
N ALA A 192 -14.14 -21.08 -13.91
CA ALA A 192 -13.41 -21.18 -12.66
C ALA A 192 -12.59 -19.90 -12.43
N ILE A 193 -12.33 -19.57 -11.16
CA ILE A 193 -11.53 -18.40 -10.82
C ILE A 193 -10.08 -18.58 -11.28
N ASP A 194 -9.47 -17.51 -11.79
CA ASP A 194 -8.08 -17.51 -12.24
C ASP A 194 -7.09 -17.61 -11.06
N GLN A 195 -5.80 -17.75 -11.39
CA GLN A 195 -4.73 -17.88 -10.40
C GLN A 195 -4.57 -16.62 -9.51
N ASP A 196 -4.96 -15.46 -10.04
CA ASP A 196 -4.88 -14.19 -9.34
C ASP A 196 -6.11 -13.93 -8.43
N GLY A 197 -7.18 -14.72 -8.58
CA GLY A 197 -8.43 -14.54 -7.84
C GLY A 197 -9.30 -13.40 -8.38
N ILE A 198 -9.06 -12.93 -9.61
CA ILE A 198 -9.59 -11.65 -10.13
C ILE A 198 -10.69 -11.86 -11.17
N ASN A 199 -10.55 -12.86 -12.04
CA ASN A 199 -11.50 -13.14 -13.12
C ASN A 199 -11.93 -14.60 -13.16
N CYS A 200 -13.06 -14.84 -13.81
CA CYS A 200 -13.54 -16.19 -14.09
C CYS A 200 -13.14 -16.59 -15.51
N THR A 201 -12.21 -17.53 -15.58
CA THR A 201 -11.72 -18.13 -16.81
C THR A 201 -12.51 -19.36 -17.17
N ASP A 202 -12.68 -19.58 -18.46
CA ASP A 202 -13.37 -20.74 -19.01
C ASP A 202 -12.70 -22.05 -18.56
N ILE A 203 -13.51 -23.04 -18.18
CA ILE A 203 -13.04 -24.38 -17.85
C ILE A 203 -12.92 -25.15 -19.16
N ASP A 204 -11.70 -25.44 -19.61
CA ASP A 204 -11.52 -26.26 -20.80
C ASP A 204 -11.80 -27.74 -20.48
N GLU A 205 -13.05 -28.17 -20.62
CA GLU A 205 -13.45 -29.53 -20.32
C GLU A 205 -12.78 -30.55 -21.26
N CYS A 206 -12.43 -30.14 -22.48
CA CYS A 206 -11.72 -30.96 -23.46
C CYS A 206 -10.28 -31.29 -23.01
N SER A 207 -9.62 -30.35 -22.34
CA SER A 207 -8.27 -30.53 -21.80
C SER A 207 -8.25 -31.28 -20.46
N ILE A 208 -9.32 -31.20 -19.68
CA ILE A 208 -9.39 -31.76 -18.32
C ILE A 208 -9.98 -33.18 -18.31
N THR A 209 -10.99 -33.44 -19.14
CA THR A 209 -11.71 -34.73 -19.13
C THR A 209 -11.50 -35.49 -20.43
N HIS A 210 -10.70 -36.55 -20.36
CA HIS A 210 -10.50 -37.45 -21.49
C HIS A 210 -11.75 -38.31 -21.76
N GLY A 211 -12.10 -38.47 -23.05
CA GLY A 211 -13.24 -39.29 -23.47
C GLY A 211 -14.61 -38.63 -23.30
N ILE A 212 -14.67 -37.31 -23.08
CA ILE A 212 -15.92 -36.56 -22.95
C ILE A 212 -16.81 -36.66 -24.21
N CYS A 213 -16.19 -36.83 -25.38
CA CYS A 213 -16.84 -37.10 -26.66
C CYS A 213 -16.42 -38.52 -27.12
N PRO A 214 -17.25 -39.56 -26.92
CA PRO A 214 -16.87 -40.94 -27.19
C PRO A 214 -16.60 -41.25 -28.68
N ASN A 215 -17.33 -40.59 -29.59
CA ASN A 215 -17.26 -40.80 -31.05
C ASN A 215 -17.23 -39.45 -31.80
N GLY A 216 -16.32 -38.58 -31.38
CA GLY A 216 -16.18 -37.26 -32.00
C GLY A 216 -15.05 -36.44 -31.39
N ARG A 217 -14.84 -35.26 -31.96
CA ARG A 217 -13.83 -34.30 -31.49
C ARG A 217 -14.44 -33.31 -30.52
N CYS A 218 -13.80 -33.16 -29.36
CA CYS A 218 -14.16 -32.11 -28.42
C CYS A 218 -13.64 -30.75 -28.89
N LYS A 219 -14.50 -29.73 -28.84
CA LYS A 219 -14.19 -28.34 -29.13
C LYS A 219 -14.64 -27.48 -27.97
N ASN A 220 -13.68 -26.87 -27.29
CA ASN A 220 -13.96 -25.99 -26.17
C ASN A 220 -14.65 -24.70 -26.62
N THR A 221 -15.60 -24.20 -25.83
CA THR A 221 -16.38 -22.97 -26.08
C THR A 221 -16.55 -22.18 -24.79
N PRO A 222 -16.73 -20.84 -24.81
CA PRO A 222 -16.89 -20.10 -23.56
C PRO A 222 -18.09 -20.59 -22.71
N GLY A 223 -17.80 -21.15 -21.54
CA GLY A 223 -18.74 -21.70 -20.56
C GLY A 223 -19.20 -23.13 -20.84
N SER A 224 -18.68 -23.81 -21.86
CA SER A 224 -19.08 -25.18 -22.22
C SER A 224 -18.16 -25.84 -23.26
N PHE A 225 -18.53 -27.01 -23.76
CA PHE A 225 -17.85 -27.66 -24.87
C PHE A 225 -18.85 -28.18 -25.89
N LEU A 226 -18.39 -28.33 -27.14
CA LEU A 226 -19.14 -28.94 -28.23
C LEU A 226 -18.44 -30.23 -28.65
N CYS A 227 -19.18 -31.34 -28.72
CA CYS A 227 -18.72 -32.54 -29.40
C CYS A 227 -19.10 -32.45 -30.89
N GLU A 228 -18.10 -32.38 -31.75
CA GLU A 228 -18.25 -32.55 -33.20
C GLU A 228 -18.19 -34.05 -33.48
N CYS A 229 -19.36 -34.67 -33.70
CA CYS A 229 -19.46 -36.11 -33.99
C CYS A 229 -18.77 -36.46 -35.31
N ASP A 230 -18.16 -37.65 -35.36
CA ASP A 230 -17.63 -38.20 -36.61
C ASP A 230 -18.78 -38.60 -37.55
N ASP A 231 -18.54 -38.63 -38.86
CA ASP A 231 -19.56 -38.94 -39.87
C ASP A 231 -20.32 -40.24 -39.55
N GLY A 232 -21.64 -40.14 -39.42
CA GLY A 232 -22.54 -41.28 -39.15
C GLY A 232 -22.95 -41.47 -37.69
N PHE A 233 -22.55 -40.57 -36.79
CA PHE A 233 -22.96 -40.55 -35.38
C PHE A 233 -23.76 -39.28 -35.06
N GLU A 234 -24.86 -39.40 -34.29
CA GLU A 234 -25.65 -38.30 -33.71
C GLU A 234 -25.48 -38.26 -32.19
#